data_AF-A0A7V7A9V4-F1
#
_entry.id   AF-A0A7V7A9V4-F1
#
_cell.length_a   1.000
_cell.length_b   1.000
_cell.length_c   1.000
_cell.angle_alpha   90.00
_cell.angle_beta   90.00
_cell.angle_gamma   90.00
#
_symmetry.space_group_name_H-M   'P 1'
#
loop_
_entity.id
_entity.type
_entity.pdbx_description
1 polymer ?
#
loop_
_entity_poly.entity_id
_entity_poly.type
_entity_poly.pdbx_seq_one_letter_code
_entity_poly.pdbx_strand_id
1 'polypeptide(L)'
;MDIFINEGINQGIVNYIKYMNNEEIDKVHYFEFYVIKTLTIIYGEINIINPFKLKKEESFYKNLSLFGLKKRELNLFINYLDEYNKWLNKPDSLKKTKLITQIQTIIINMILLKSNFHKISNEEILKYDEFLKPEEGDLKKVYDLISLDSEFTKSFWERKKHHISPGITLEKVEPVLLPEDEYIKFGFTMEELKKLPNMKINEINDKILKQKAEEEAGGRAKFDPRKLVLTSGSGFVDTLVLLSIIVTEIMIGFLITLAIMRR
;
A
#
# COMPACT_ATOMS: atom_id res chain seq x y z
N MET A 1 39.48 20.38 1.51
CA MET A 1 38.05 20.38 1.14
C MET A 1 37.30 20.05 2.42
N ASP A 2 36.43 20.93 2.92
CA ASP A 2 35.69 20.65 4.16
C ASP A 2 34.62 19.59 3.86
N ILE A 3 34.76 18.42 4.49
CA ILE A 3 33.77 17.33 4.39
C ILE A 3 32.54 17.76 5.18
N PHE A 4 31.35 17.75 4.57
CA PHE A 4 30.12 18.16 5.25
C PHE A 4 29.65 17.15 6.31
N ILE A 5 29.43 15.89 5.94
CA ILE A 5 29.03 14.82 6.88
C ILE A 5 29.95 13.62 6.70
N ASN A 6 29.99 13.11 5.48
CA ASN A 6 30.94 12.12 5.02
C ASN A 6 31.21 12.37 3.53
N GLU A 7 32.22 11.69 2.99
CA GLU A 7 32.64 11.92 1.61
C GLU A 7 31.55 11.53 0.61
N GLY A 8 30.81 10.45 0.85
CA GLY A 8 29.72 10.01 -0.04
C GLY A 8 28.59 11.03 -0.17
N ILE A 9 28.13 11.58 0.95
CA ILE A 9 27.09 12.62 0.99
C ILE A 9 27.61 13.92 0.40
N ASN A 10 28.85 14.29 0.72
CA ASN A 10 29.50 15.48 0.18
C ASN A 10 29.55 15.43 -1.35
N GLN A 11 30.10 14.35 -1.92
CA GLN A 11 30.20 14.16 -3.37
C GLN A 11 28.83 14.05 -4.03
N GLY A 12 27.87 13.36 -3.41
CA GLY A 12 26.49 13.29 -3.89
C GLY A 12 25.84 14.67 -4.01
N ILE A 13 26.00 15.54 -3.00
CA ILE A 13 25.44 16.89 -3.01
C ILE A 13 26.17 17.79 -4.02
N VAL A 14 27.50 17.70 -4.11
CA VAL A 14 28.28 18.44 -5.11
C VAL A 14 27.84 18.07 -6.53
N ASN A 15 27.69 16.78 -6.84
CA ASN A 15 27.19 16.33 -8.13
C ASN A 15 25.75 16.79 -8.39
N TYR A 16 24.90 16.82 -7.36
CA TYR A 16 23.55 17.35 -7.50
C TYR A 16 23.54 18.85 -7.83
N ILE A 17 24.41 19.65 -7.21
CA ILE A 17 24.54 21.08 -7.53
C ILE A 17 25.05 21.28 -8.97
N LYS A 18 26.04 20.50 -9.41
CA LYS A 18 26.51 20.52 -10.81
C LYS A 18 25.38 20.22 -11.79
N TYR A 19 24.58 19.20 -11.50
CA TYR A 19 23.39 18.86 -12.28
C TYR A 19 22.40 20.03 -12.38
N MET A 20 22.14 20.73 -11.26
CA MET A 20 21.26 21.91 -11.24
C MET A 20 21.82 23.09 -12.06
N ASN A 21 23.14 23.19 -12.19
CA ASN A 21 23.83 24.20 -12.99
C ASN A 21 24.04 23.81 -14.47
N ASN A 22 23.55 22.64 -14.90
CA ASN A 22 23.83 22.04 -16.22
C ASN A 22 25.35 21.79 -16.48
N GLU A 23 26.10 21.50 -15.43
CA GLU A 23 27.52 21.12 -15.50
C GLU A 23 27.68 19.59 -15.60
N GLU A 24 28.85 19.14 -16.10
CA GLU A 24 29.15 17.71 -16.18
C GLU A 24 29.30 17.08 -14.79
N ILE A 25 28.54 16.01 -14.56
CA ILE A 25 28.55 15.25 -13.30
C ILE A 25 29.67 14.23 -13.27
N ASP A 26 30.27 14.04 -12.10
CA ASP A 26 31.29 13.01 -11.93
C ASP A 26 30.62 11.62 -11.90
N LYS A 27 30.91 10.83 -12.94
CA LYS A 27 30.38 9.48 -13.14
C LYS A 27 30.91 8.47 -12.12
N VAL A 28 31.97 8.77 -11.38
CA VAL A 28 32.47 7.92 -10.30
C VAL A 28 31.47 7.91 -9.14
N HIS A 29 30.94 9.09 -8.79
CA HIS A 29 29.97 9.26 -7.70
C HIS A 29 28.51 9.30 -8.19
N TYR A 30 28.22 8.47 -9.20
CA TYR A 30 26.91 8.44 -9.84
C TYR A 30 25.84 7.92 -8.87
N PHE A 31 26.15 6.90 -8.08
CA PHE A 31 25.20 6.34 -7.13
C PHE A 31 24.83 7.35 -6.03
N GLU A 32 25.82 8.02 -5.44
CA GLU A 32 25.63 9.03 -4.42
C GLU A 32 24.79 10.21 -4.94
N PHE A 33 25.00 10.62 -6.20
CA PHE A 33 24.17 11.61 -6.86
C PHE A 33 22.69 11.20 -6.88
N TYR A 34 22.36 9.98 -7.32
CA TYR A 34 20.96 9.53 -7.34
C TYR A 34 20.36 9.36 -5.95
N VAL A 35 21.17 9.00 -4.94
CA VAL A 35 20.72 8.98 -3.54
C VAL A 35 20.28 10.39 -3.13
N ILE A 36 21.11 11.41 -3.36
CA ILE A 36 20.76 12.80 -3.02
C ILE A 36 19.56 13.29 -3.85
N LYS A 37 19.53 13.00 -5.16
CA LYS A 37 18.37 13.32 -6.02
C LYS A 37 17.08 12.74 -5.43
N THR A 38 17.11 11.48 -4.98
CA THR A 38 15.95 10.82 -4.35
C THR A 38 15.56 11.49 -3.03
N LEU A 39 16.54 11.84 -2.18
CA LEU A 39 16.26 12.57 -0.94
C LEU A 39 15.61 13.94 -1.20
N THR A 40 16.01 14.65 -2.25
CA THR A 40 15.39 15.94 -2.61
C THR A 40 13.93 15.79 -3.04
N ILE A 41 13.56 14.65 -3.63
CA ILE A 41 12.16 14.34 -3.95
C ILE A 41 11.38 14.01 -2.68
N ILE A 42 11.97 13.27 -1.74
CA ILE A 42 11.30 12.88 -0.49
C ILE A 42 11.09 14.11 0.40
N TYR A 43 12.15 14.84 0.73
CA TYR A 43 12.14 15.90 1.75
C TYR A 43 12.08 17.31 1.18
N GLY A 44 12.23 17.48 -0.13
CA GLY A 44 12.34 18.78 -0.78
C GLY A 44 13.80 19.25 -0.91
N GLU A 45 14.11 19.91 -2.01
CA GLU A 45 15.47 20.39 -2.33
C GLU A 45 16.03 21.30 -1.24
N ILE A 46 15.22 22.26 -0.76
CA ILE A 46 15.57 23.20 0.31
C ILE A 46 16.09 22.46 1.55
N ASN A 47 15.43 21.38 1.94
CA ASN A 47 15.74 20.63 3.16
C ASN A 47 17.01 19.78 3.04
N ILE A 48 17.46 19.47 1.83
CA ILE A 48 18.67 18.69 1.59
C ILE A 48 19.87 19.60 1.29
N ILE A 49 19.67 20.64 0.48
CA ILE A 49 20.76 21.48 -0.06
C ILE A 49 21.11 22.65 0.88
N ASN A 50 20.14 23.27 1.55
CA ASN A 50 20.46 24.41 2.43
C ASN A 50 21.32 24.03 3.65
N PRO A 51 21.10 22.89 4.34
CA PRO A 51 21.99 22.46 5.41
C PRO A 51 23.45 22.35 4.96
N PHE A 52 23.68 21.87 3.73
CA PHE A 52 25.00 21.78 3.13
C PHE A 52 25.62 23.17 2.88
N LYS A 53 24.88 24.07 2.23
CA LYS A 53 25.35 25.46 1.98
C LYS A 53 25.68 26.22 3.25
N LEU A 54 24.91 25.98 4.32
CA LEU A 54 25.09 26.61 5.62
C LEU A 54 26.07 25.87 6.54
N LYS A 55 26.62 24.72 6.11
CA LYS A 55 27.45 23.81 6.91
C LYS A 55 26.80 23.44 8.25
N LYS A 56 25.48 23.21 8.25
CA LYS A 56 24.69 22.81 9.44
C LYS A 56 24.30 21.34 9.36
N GLU A 57 25.20 20.45 9.79
CA GLU A 57 24.95 19.00 9.81
C GLU A 57 23.74 18.61 10.65
N GLU A 58 23.57 19.22 11.82
CA GLU A 58 22.42 18.95 12.69
C GLU A 58 21.09 19.22 11.99
N SER A 59 21.03 20.25 11.15
CA SER A 59 19.83 20.56 10.36
C SER A 59 19.56 19.48 9.32
N PHE A 60 20.62 18.94 8.69
CA PHE A 60 20.48 17.84 7.75
C PHE A 60 19.91 16.59 8.41
N TYR A 61 20.45 16.19 9.57
CA TYR A 61 19.94 15.04 10.33
C TYR A 61 18.49 15.23 10.75
N LYS A 62 18.13 16.42 11.25
CA LYS A 62 16.74 16.75 11.62
C LYS A 62 15.80 16.67 10.42
N ASN A 63 16.23 17.15 9.26
CA ASN A 63 15.45 17.13 8.04
C ASN A 63 15.16 15.71 7.55
N LEU A 64 16.14 14.80 7.62
CA LEU A 64 15.93 13.39 7.28
C LEU A 64 14.97 12.66 8.25
N SER A 65 14.83 13.17 9.47
CA SER A 65 13.89 12.64 10.47
C SER A 65 12.48 13.27 10.43
N LEU A 66 12.18 14.18 9.49
CA LEU A 66 10.88 14.89 9.43
C LEU A 66 9.67 13.95 9.39
N PHE A 67 9.75 12.84 8.66
CA PHE A 67 8.68 11.83 8.55
C PHE A 67 8.78 10.71 9.60
N GLY A 68 9.56 10.90 10.68
CA GLY A 68 9.65 9.95 11.78
C GLY A 68 10.67 8.82 11.59
N LEU A 69 11.69 9.01 10.74
CA LEU A 69 12.78 8.06 10.62
C LEU A 69 13.54 7.95 11.96
N LYS A 70 13.70 6.72 12.46
CA LYS A 70 14.35 6.47 13.75
C LYS A 70 15.83 6.86 13.68
N LYS A 71 16.36 7.45 14.76
CA LYS A 71 17.78 7.83 14.86
C LYS A 71 18.74 6.68 14.52
N ARG A 72 18.41 5.45 14.91
CA ARG A 72 19.20 4.25 14.57
C ARG A 72 19.27 4.02 13.06
N GLU A 73 18.14 4.11 12.35
CA GLU A 73 18.10 3.90 10.89
C GLU A 73 18.80 5.04 10.14
N LEU A 74 18.65 6.27 10.62
CA LEU A 74 19.39 7.42 10.11
C LEU A 74 20.90 7.20 10.23
N ASN A 75 21.40 6.82 11.41
CA ASN A 75 22.83 6.57 11.59
C ASN A 75 23.33 5.43 10.70
N LEU A 76 22.55 4.35 10.53
CA LEU A 76 22.89 3.26 9.62
C LEU A 76 22.98 3.75 8.17
N PHE A 77 22.04 4.59 7.72
CA PHE A 77 22.06 5.17 6.38
C PHE A 77 23.33 5.99 6.12
N ILE A 78 23.67 6.88 7.05
CA ILE A 78 24.88 7.72 6.95
C ILE A 78 26.14 6.85 6.93
N ASN A 79 26.20 5.84 7.80
CA ASN A 79 27.34 4.91 7.84
C ASN A 79 27.46 4.08 6.57
N TYR A 80 26.36 3.58 6.01
CA TYR A 80 26.42 2.81 4.76
C TYR A 80 26.87 3.65 3.57
N LEU A 81 26.50 4.93 3.50
CA LEU A 81 27.02 5.84 2.48
C LEU A 81 28.52 6.11 2.63
N ASP A 82 29.00 6.27 3.87
CA ASP A 82 30.42 6.41 4.14
C ASP A 82 31.21 5.13 3.80
N GLU A 83 30.69 3.97 4.20
CA GLU A 83 31.26 2.66 3.86
C GLU A 83 31.25 2.40 2.35
N TYR A 84 30.21 2.85 1.64
CA TYR A 84 30.13 2.74 0.19
C TYR A 84 31.23 3.56 -0.48
N ASN A 85 31.40 4.82 -0.07
CA ASN A 85 32.46 5.67 -0.62
C ASN A 85 33.85 5.10 -0.32
N LYS A 86 34.08 4.60 0.91
CA LYS A 86 35.32 3.90 1.28
C LYS A 86 35.54 2.64 0.46
N TRP A 87 34.49 1.88 0.15
CA TRP A 87 34.57 0.70 -0.71
C TRP A 87 34.92 1.10 -2.14
N LEU A 88 34.32 2.16 -2.68
CA LEU A 88 34.58 2.66 -4.04
C LEU A 88 36.06 3.06 -4.22
N ASN A 89 36.63 3.71 -3.21
CA ASN A 89 38.02 4.19 -3.21
C ASN A 89 39.07 3.13 -2.83
N LYS A 90 38.68 1.86 -2.60
CA LYS A 90 39.63 0.78 -2.32
C LYS A 90 40.25 0.22 -3.61
N PRO A 91 41.57 0.00 -3.65
CA PRO A 91 42.26 -0.52 -4.83
C PRO A 91 41.82 -1.95 -5.25
N ASP A 92 41.26 -2.76 -4.32
CA ASP A 92 40.79 -4.13 -4.57
C ASP A 92 39.25 -4.27 -4.63
N SER A 93 38.51 -3.18 -4.91
CA SER A 93 37.04 -3.13 -4.82
C SER A 93 36.27 -3.91 -5.90
N LEU A 94 36.90 -4.82 -6.64
CA LEU A 94 36.26 -5.61 -7.70
C LEU A 94 35.14 -6.55 -7.22
N LYS A 95 34.97 -6.72 -5.90
CA LYS A 95 33.92 -7.57 -5.33
C LYS A 95 32.61 -6.82 -5.17
N LYS A 96 31.55 -7.38 -5.73
CA LYS A 96 30.16 -6.95 -5.52
C LYS A 96 29.84 -6.72 -4.04
N THR A 97 29.04 -5.68 -3.76
CA THR A 97 28.71 -5.25 -2.40
C THR A 97 27.20 -5.29 -2.13
N LYS A 98 26.84 -5.42 -0.85
CA LYS A 98 25.45 -5.31 -0.35
C LYS A 98 25.07 -3.89 0.08
N LEU A 99 26.03 -2.95 0.10
CA LEU A 99 25.84 -1.59 0.59
C LEU A 99 24.77 -0.84 -0.22
N ILE A 100 24.73 -1.03 -1.54
CA ILE A 100 23.71 -0.44 -2.43
C ILE A 100 22.31 -0.86 -1.98
N THR A 101 22.09 -2.17 -1.83
CA THR A 101 20.81 -2.75 -1.42
C THR A 101 20.38 -2.25 -0.02
N GLN A 102 21.33 -2.11 0.90
CA GLN A 102 21.08 -1.60 2.26
C GLN A 102 20.65 -0.13 2.24
N ILE A 103 21.34 0.71 1.48
CA ILE A 103 21.01 2.14 1.31
C ILE A 103 19.62 2.28 0.66
N GLN A 104 19.37 1.56 -0.43
CA GLN A 104 18.07 1.58 -1.12
C GLN A 104 16.93 1.12 -0.22
N THR A 105 17.15 0.09 0.62
CA THR A 105 16.13 -0.39 1.56
C THR A 105 15.73 0.70 2.57
N ILE A 106 16.70 1.47 3.08
CA ILE A 106 16.39 2.58 3.99
C ILE A 106 15.65 3.70 3.25
N ILE A 107 16.03 4.00 2.01
CA ILE A 107 15.33 5.00 1.18
C ILE A 107 13.87 4.57 0.94
N ILE A 108 13.62 3.29 0.65
CA ILE A 108 12.24 2.76 0.52
C ILE A 108 11.46 2.99 1.82
N ASN A 109 12.08 2.76 2.98
CA ASN A 109 11.44 3.05 4.26
C ASN A 109 11.15 4.55 4.44
N MET A 110 12.05 5.44 4.02
CA MET A 110 11.82 6.90 4.04
C MET A 110 10.64 7.30 3.15
N ILE A 111 10.50 6.70 1.96
CA ILE A 111 9.37 6.94 1.05
C ILE A 111 8.05 6.45 1.68
N LEU A 112 8.04 5.26 2.28
CA LEU A 112 6.86 4.73 2.98
C LEU A 112 6.47 5.58 4.20
N LEU A 113 7.45 6.13 4.90
CA LEU A 113 7.18 7.07 5.98
C LEU A 113 6.53 8.35 5.43
N LYS A 114 7.06 8.91 4.33
CA LYS A 114 6.45 10.06 3.65
C LYS A 114 5.01 9.77 3.21
N SER A 115 4.72 8.60 2.66
CA SER A 115 3.37 8.25 2.18
C SER A 115 2.31 8.24 3.30
N ASN A 116 2.72 8.06 4.55
CA ASN A 116 1.81 8.13 5.70
C ASN A 116 1.33 9.55 6.00
N PHE A 117 2.10 10.57 5.59
CA PHE A 117 1.79 11.99 5.83
C PHE A 117 1.33 12.71 4.58
N HIS A 118 1.80 12.30 3.40
CA HIS A 118 1.53 12.96 2.12
C HIS A 118 1.14 11.94 1.05
N LYS A 119 0.15 12.28 0.23
CA LYS A 119 -0.18 11.49 -0.96
C LYS A 119 0.98 11.60 -1.95
N ILE A 120 1.56 10.47 -2.32
CA ILE A 120 2.61 10.41 -3.32
C ILE A 120 1.96 10.43 -4.70
N SER A 121 2.38 11.36 -5.54
CA SER A 121 1.92 11.49 -6.92
C SER A 121 2.51 10.41 -7.83
N ASN A 122 1.85 10.14 -8.96
CA ASN A 122 2.38 9.21 -9.96
C ASN A 122 3.72 9.69 -10.55
N GLU A 123 3.92 11.01 -10.67
CA GLU A 123 5.18 11.58 -11.13
C GLU A 123 6.34 11.30 -10.15
N GLU A 124 6.09 11.40 -8.84
CA GLU A 124 7.07 11.04 -7.83
C GLU A 124 7.39 9.54 -7.86
N ILE A 125 6.38 8.70 -8.06
CA ILE A 125 6.55 7.26 -8.20
C ILE A 125 7.48 6.94 -9.38
N LEU A 126 7.29 7.57 -10.54
CA LEU A 126 8.17 7.38 -11.69
C LEU A 126 9.63 7.77 -11.37
N LYS A 127 9.83 8.88 -10.66
CA LYS A 127 11.17 9.30 -10.23
C LYS A 127 11.79 8.34 -9.21
N TYR A 128 11.00 7.70 -8.35
CA TYR A 128 11.49 6.66 -7.46
C TYR A 128 11.80 5.35 -8.21
N ASP A 129 10.99 5.01 -9.22
CA ASP A 129 11.24 3.87 -10.10
C ASP A 129 12.58 4.03 -10.84
N GLU A 130 12.93 5.23 -11.34
CA GLU A 130 14.24 5.52 -11.95
C GLU A 130 15.42 5.12 -11.07
N PHE A 131 15.30 5.29 -9.75
CA PHE A 131 16.36 4.98 -8.79
C PHE A 131 16.32 3.54 -8.29
N LEU A 132 15.13 3.02 -7.98
CA LEU A 132 14.96 1.72 -7.32
C LEU A 132 14.85 0.56 -8.33
N LYS A 133 14.39 0.83 -9.54
CA LYS A 133 14.23 -0.11 -10.64
C LYS A 133 14.66 0.54 -11.97
N PRO A 134 15.95 0.88 -12.13
CA PRO A 134 16.42 1.38 -13.41
C PRO A 134 16.33 0.28 -14.47
N GLU A 135 15.45 0.46 -15.46
CA GLU A 135 15.28 -0.48 -16.57
C GLU A 135 16.35 -0.26 -17.66
N GLU A 136 16.83 0.97 -17.80
CA GLU A 136 17.84 1.40 -18.77
C GLU A 136 18.76 2.48 -18.18
N GLY A 137 19.86 2.79 -18.88
CA GLY A 137 20.78 3.87 -18.53
C GLY A 137 21.99 3.48 -17.68
N ASP A 138 22.78 4.48 -17.30
CA ASP A 138 24.06 4.27 -16.63
C ASP A 138 23.93 3.78 -15.19
N LEU A 139 22.83 4.11 -14.50
CA LEU A 139 22.57 3.61 -13.15
C LEU A 139 22.33 2.10 -13.13
N LYS A 140 21.66 1.55 -14.15
CA LYS A 140 21.51 0.09 -14.31
C LYS A 140 22.87 -0.58 -14.46
N LYS A 141 23.76 -0.04 -15.29
CA LYS A 141 25.12 -0.56 -15.46
C LYS A 141 25.88 -0.56 -14.13
N VAL A 142 25.78 0.53 -13.35
CA VAL A 142 26.37 0.61 -12.01
C VAL A 142 25.83 -0.50 -11.10
N TYR A 143 24.52 -0.75 -11.11
CA TYR A 143 23.91 -1.81 -10.28
C TYR A 143 24.32 -3.22 -10.73
N ASP A 144 24.36 -3.49 -12.03
CA ASP A 144 24.73 -4.81 -12.54
C ASP A 144 26.20 -5.15 -12.24
N LEU A 145 27.08 -4.14 -12.28
CA LEU A 145 28.50 -4.26 -11.97
C LEU A 145 28.78 -4.41 -10.47
N ILE A 146 28.14 -3.57 -9.64
CA ILE A 146 28.54 -3.39 -8.23
C ILE A 146 27.62 -4.12 -7.25
N SER A 147 26.34 -4.27 -7.56
CA SER A 147 25.38 -4.86 -6.61
C SER A 147 25.48 -6.38 -6.59
N LEU A 148 25.51 -6.93 -5.38
CA LEU A 148 25.41 -8.37 -5.15
C LEU A 148 23.97 -8.89 -5.33
N ASP A 149 22.97 -8.06 -5.01
CA ASP A 149 21.56 -8.47 -4.86
C ASP A 149 20.64 -7.41 -5.50
N SER A 150 20.88 -7.09 -6.77
CA SER A 150 20.14 -6.04 -7.49
C SER A 150 18.65 -6.36 -7.66
N GLU A 151 18.28 -7.64 -7.68
CA GLU A 151 16.88 -8.05 -7.86
C GLU A 151 16.06 -7.93 -6.57
N PHE A 152 16.71 -8.03 -5.41
CA PHE A 152 16.04 -7.91 -4.12
C PHE A 152 15.37 -6.53 -3.96
N THR A 153 16.09 -5.44 -4.26
CA THR A 153 15.55 -4.09 -4.13
C THR A 153 14.35 -3.87 -5.04
N LYS A 154 14.43 -4.30 -6.30
CA LYS A 154 13.33 -4.15 -7.27
C LYS A 154 12.08 -4.85 -6.79
N SER A 155 12.22 -6.13 -6.41
CA SER A 155 11.12 -6.93 -5.88
C SER A 155 10.56 -6.35 -4.59
N PHE A 156 11.42 -5.82 -3.71
CA PHE A 156 11.00 -5.19 -2.47
C PHE A 156 10.22 -3.89 -2.71
N TRP A 157 10.70 -3.04 -3.63
CA TRP A 157 10.03 -1.81 -4.00
C TRP A 157 8.65 -2.07 -4.62
N GLU A 158 8.52 -2.98 -5.58
CA GLU A 158 7.24 -3.30 -6.22
C GLU A 158 6.19 -3.76 -5.18
N ARG A 159 6.59 -4.62 -4.24
CA ARG A 159 5.70 -5.02 -3.12
C ARG A 159 5.27 -3.82 -2.28
N LYS A 160 6.17 -2.86 -2.04
CA LYS A 160 5.91 -1.68 -1.20
C LYS A 160 5.12 -0.59 -1.90
N LYS A 161 5.26 -0.46 -3.22
CA LYS A 161 4.52 0.47 -4.08
C LYS A 161 3.01 0.26 -4.02
N HIS A 162 2.55 -0.98 -3.84
CA HIS A 162 1.13 -1.28 -3.60
C HIS A 162 0.56 -0.66 -2.32
N HIS A 163 1.39 -0.40 -1.30
CA HIS A 163 0.96 0.28 -0.07
C HIS A 163 0.93 1.81 -0.20
N ILE A 164 1.58 2.36 -1.22
CA ILE A 164 1.67 3.81 -1.49
C ILE A 164 0.57 4.26 -2.46
N SER A 165 0.21 3.39 -3.41
CA SER A 165 -0.83 3.67 -4.38
C SER A 165 -2.15 3.99 -3.66
N PRO A 166 -2.91 4.99 -4.12
CA PRO A 166 -4.15 5.39 -3.47
C PRO A 166 -5.03 4.16 -3.32
N GLY A 167 -5.47 3.95 -2.08
CA GLY A 167 -6.19 2.75 -1.67
C GLY A 167 -7.31 2.41 -2.65
N ILE A 168 -7.54 1.11 -2.80
CA ILE A 168 -8.65 0.51 -3.55
C ILE A 168 -9.85 1.45 -3.46
N THR A 169 -10.13 2.20 -4.53
CA THR A 169 -11.37 2.93 -4.66
C THR A 169 -12.42 1.86 -4.91
N LEU A 170 -13.09 1.45 -3.84
CA LEU A 170 -14.29 0.63 -3.94
C LEU A 170 -15.35 1.53 -4.58
N GLU A 171 -15.46 1.46 -5.91
CA GLU A 171 -16.61 2.03 -6.59
C GLU A 171 -17.83 1.26 -6.12
N LYS A 172 -18.80 1.98 -5.56
CA LYS A 172 -20.09 1.39 -5.19
C LYS A 172 -20.75 0.95 -6.49
N VAL A 173 -20.75 -0.35 -6.77
CA VAL A 173 -21.47 -0.92 -7.90
C VAL A 173 -22.95 -0.69 -7.66
N GLU A 174 -23.52 0.32 -8.32
CA GLU A 174 -24.97 0.52 -8.35
C GLU A 174 -25.61 -0.62 -9.16
N PRO A 175 -26.70 -1.22 -8.67
CA PRO A 175 -27.36 -2.28 -9.39
C PRO A 175 -28.02 -1.71 -10.64
N VAL A 176 -27.91 -2.42 -11.76
CA VAL A 176 -28.67 -2.09 -12.97
C VAL A 176 -30.13 -2.40 -12.69
N LEU A 177 -30.95 -1.37 -12.53
CA LEU A 177 -32.40 -1.54 -12.30
C LEU A 177 -33.10 -1.95 -13.60
N LEU A 178 -34.02 -2.90 -13.51
CA LEU A 178 -34.95 -3.25 -14.58
C LEU A 178 -36.02 -2.15 -14.75
N PRO A 179 -36.77 -2.12 -15.86
CA PRO A 179 -37.90 -1.21 -16.01
C PRO A 179 -38.92 -1.36 -14.87
N GLU A 180 -39.49 -0.25 -14.42
CA GLU A 180 -40.44 -0.19 -13.28
C GLU A 180 -41.64 -1.14 -13.46
N ASP A 181 -42.13 -1.28 -14.69
CA ASP A 181 -43.21 -2.19 -15.07
C ASP A 181 -42.91 -3.66 -14.73
N GLU A 182 -41.64 -4.06 -14.73
CA GLU A 182 -41.25 -5.42 -14.39
C GLU A 182 -41.36 -5.66 -12.89
N TYR A 183 -40.85 -4.74 -12.09
CA TYR A 183 -40.94 -4.85 -10.63
C TYR A 183 -42.38 -4.84 -10.14
N ILE A 184 -43.25 -4.01 -10.73
CA ILE A 184 -44.67 -3.95 -10.41
C ILE A 184 -45.37 -5.30 -10.69
N LYS A 185 -45.03 -5.97 -11.80
CA LYS A 185 -45.58 -7.31 -12.12
C LYS A 185 -45.20 -8.36 -11.08
N PHE A 186 -44.05 -8.21 -10.44
CA PHE A 186 -43.56 -9.09 -9.37
C PHE A 186 -43.90 -8.60 -7.95
N GLY A 187 -44.72 -7.55 -7.82
CA GLY A 187 -45.23 -7.07 -6.54
C GLY A 187 -44.26 -6.19 -5.74
N PHE A 188 -43.23 -5.64 -6.39
CA PHE A 188 -42.28 -4.71 -5.77
C PHE A 188 -42.58 -3.27 -6.20
N THR A 189 -42.69 -2.35 -5.24
CA THR A 189 -42.74 -0.91 -5.54
C THR A 189 -41.35 -0.30 -5.60
N MET A 190 -41.16 0.76 -6.39
CA MET A 190 -39.86 1.45 -6.48
C MET A 190 -39.41 2.07 -5.15
N GLU A 191 -40.34 2.40 -4.26
CA GLU A 191 -40.03 2.88 -2.91
C GLU A 191 -39.46 1.80 -1.99
N GLU A 192 -39.90 0.55 -2.16
CA GLU A 192 -39.37 -0.61 -1.43
C GLU A 192 -38.00 -1.03 -1.98
N LEU A 193 -37.82 -0.99 -3.31
CA LEU A 193 -36.54 -1.29 -3.97
C LEU A 193 -35.42 -0.35 -3.53
N LYS A 194 -35.72 0.95 -3.37
CA LYS A 194 -34.74 1.95 -2.91
C LYS A 194 -34.24 1.72 -1.47
N LYS A 195 -34.96 0.94 -0.66
CA LYS A 195 -34.59 0.62 0.73
C LYS A 195 -33.76 -0.67 0.83
N LEU A 196 -33.60 -1.41 -0.27
CA LEU A 196 -32.89 -2.69 -0.29
C LEU A 196 -31.39 -2.50 -0.59
N PRO A 197 -30.51 -3.34 -0.01
CA PRO A 197 -29.10 -3.35 -0.37
C PRO A 197 -28.88 -3.87 -1.79
N ASN A 198 -27.85 -3.36 -2.48
CA ASN A 198 -27.58 -3.66 -3.91
C ASN A 198 -27.56 -5.17 -4.24
N MET A 199 -27.06 -6.00 -3.34
CA MET A 199 -27.06 -7.47 -3.52
C MET A 199 -28.48 -8.05 -3.62
N LYS A 200 -29.43 -7.56 -2.81
CA LYS A 200 -30.84 -7.98 -2.85
C LYS A 200 -31.50 -7.56 -4.17
N ILE A 201 -31.14 -6.39 -4.69
CA ILE A 201 -31.67 -5.90 -5.97
C ILE A 201 -31.19 -6.79 -7.12
N ASN A 202 -29.91 -7.18 -7.13
CA ASN A 202 -29.37 -8.10 -8.13
C ASN A 202 -30.02 -9.50 -8.05
N GLU A 203 -30.26 -10.03 -6.84
CA GLU A 203 -30.99 -11.30 -6.66
C GLU A 203 -32.43 -11.24 -7.20
N ILE A 204 -33.11 -10.10 -7.02
CA ILE A 204 -34.45 -9.87 -7.57
C ILE A 204 -34.39 -9.83 -9.09
N ASN A 205 -33.42 -9.10 -9.67
CA ASN A 205 -33.23 -9.03 -11.11
C ASN A 205 -32.97 -10.39 -11.74
N ASP A 206 -32.08 -11.19 -11.15
CA ASP A 206 -31.76 -12.54 -11.63
C ASP A 206 -32.99 -13.46 -11.60
N LYS A 207 -33.85 -13.33 -10.58
CA LYS A 207 -35.09 -14.09 -10.49
C LYS A 207 -36.11 -13.65 -11.55
N ILE A 208 -36.28 -12.36 -11.75
CA ILE A 208 -37.18 -11.80 -12.78
C ILE A 208 -36.73 -12.27 -14.18
N LEU A 209 -35.43 -12.18 -14.47
CA LEU A 209 -34.89 -12.57 -15.76
C LEU A 209 -34.99 -14.09 -16.01
N LYS A 210 -34.71 -14.92 -14.99
CA LYS A 210 -34.90 -16.38 -15.09
C LYS A 210 -36.35 -16.74 -15.34
N GLN A 211 -37.28 -16.11 -14.63
CA GLN A 211 -38.70 -16.41 -14.80
C GLN A 211 -39.23 -15.96 -16.16
N LYS A 212 -38.78 -14.81 -16.68
CA LYS A 212 -39.09 -14.41 -18.06
C LYS A 212 -38.59 -15.42 -19.08
N ALA A 213 -37.37 -15.91 -18.92
CA ALA A 213 -36.82 -16.95 -19.77
C ALA A 213 -37.61 -18.27 -19.67
N GLU A 214 -38.11 -18.63 -18.48
CA GLU A 214 -38.95 -19.81 -18.24
C GLU A 214 -40.39 -19.66 -18.79
N GLU A 215 -40.96 -18.45 -18.72
CA GLU A 215 -42.27 -18.11 -19.28
C GLU A 215 -42.24 -18.09 -20.82
N GLU A 216 -41.17 -17.59 -21.42
CA GLU A 216 -40.91 -17.66 -22.87
C GLU A 216 -40.65 -19.10 -23.34
N ALA A 217 -40.11 -19.96 -22.45
CA ALA A 217 -39.91 -21.39 -22.70
C ALA A 217 -41.17 -22.27 -22.48
N GLY A 218 -42.32 -21.67 -22.16
CA GLY A 218 -43.62 -22.36 -22.12
C GLY A 218 -43.94 -23.14 -20.84
N GLY A 219 -43.16 -22.98 -19.76
CA GLY A 219 -43.36 -23.67 -18.49
C GLY A 219 -44.21 -22.88 -17.49
N ARG A 220 -45.52 -23.13 -17.40
CA ARG A 220 -46.36 -22.52 -16.35
C ARG A 220 -46.11 -23.15 -14.98
N ALA A 221 -45.19 -22.59 -14.19
CA ALA A 221 -45.13 -22.83 -12.75
C ALA A 221 -45.91 -21.73 -12.01
N LYS A 222 -47.03 -22.08 -11.36
CA LYS A 222 -47.79 -21.15 -10.50
C LYS A 222 -46.95 -20.82 -9.26
N PHE A 223 -46.56 -19.56 -9.14
CA PHE A 223 -45.85 -19.01 -7.99
C PHE A 223 -46.78 -18.88 -6.77
N ASP A 224 -46.30 -19.33 -5.59
CA ASP A 224 -46.96 -19.11 -4.30
C ASP A 224 -46.17 -18.06 -3.48
N PRO A 225 -46.68 -16.81 -3.35
CA PRO A 225 -45.99 -15.72 -2.68
C PRO A 225 -45.76 -15.93 -1.17
N ARG A 226 -46.38 -16.96 -0.58
CA ARG A 226 -46.19 -17.29 0.84
C ARG A 226 -44.86 -17.98 1.13
N LYS A 227 -44.15 -18.48 0.11
CA LYS A 227 -42.80 -19.05 0.28
C LYS A 227 -41.68 -18.00 0.37
N LEU A 228 -41.99 -16.71 0.17
CA LEU A 228 -41.00 -15.63 0.31
C LEU A 228 -40.91 -15.04 1.73
N VAL A 229 -41.82 -15.42 2.63
CA VAL A 229 -41.86 -14.86 3.99
C VAL A 229 -41.26 -15.90 4.94
N LEU A 230 -40.09 -15.58 5.51
CA LEU A 230 -39.28 -16.34 6.49
C LEU A 230 -38.26 -17.36 5.93
N THR A 231 -37.28 -16.86 5.18
CA THR A 231 -35.90 -17.40 5.25
C THR A 231 -34.95 -16.32 4.75
N SER A 232 -34.54 -15.44 5.67
CA SER A 232 -33.53 -14.40 5.44
C SER A 232 -32.29 -14.58 6.32
N GLY A 233 -32.11 -15.77 6.92
CA GLY A 233 -30.89 -16.17 7.61
C GLY A 233 -30.59 -17.61 7.21
N SER A 234 -29.31 -17.97 7.05
CA SER A 234 -28.95 -19.37 6.82
C SER A 234 -29.56 -20.21 7.95
N GLY A 235 -30.18 -21.35 7.63
CA GLY A 235 -30.80 -22.23 8.64
C GLY A 235 -29.82 -22.68 9.74
N PHE A 236 -28.54 -22.43 9.56
CA PHE A 236 -27.49 -22.55 10.58
C PHE A 236 -27.60 -21.53 11.71
N VAL A 237 -27.92 -20.26 11.41
CA VAL A 237 -28.03 -19.21 12.44
C VAL A 237 -29.28 -19.42 13.28
N ASP A 238 -30.41 -19.77 12.66
CA ASP A 238 -31.66 -20.05 13.37
C ASP A 238 -31.55 -21.29 14.26
N THR A 239 -30.86 -22.34 13.80
CA THR A 239 -30.57 -23.51 14.65
C THR A 239 -29.64 -23.17 15.81
N LEU A 240 -28.66 -22.28 15.62
CA LEU A 240 -27.74 -21.86 16.69
C LEU A 240 -28.45 -21.03 17.76
N VAL A 241 -29.37 -20.13 17.35
CA VAL A 241 -30.21 -19.36 18.28
C VAL A 241 -31.15 -20.28 19.05
N LEU A 242 -31.84 -21.22 18.38
CA LEU A 242 -32.70 -22.20 19.05
C LEU A 242 -31.91 -23.05 20.07
N LEU A 243 -30.71 -23.49 19.70
CA LEU A 243 -29.87 -24.28 20.59
C LEU A 243 -29.41 -23.46 21.81
N SER A 244 -29.12 -22.18 21.63
CA SER A 244 -28.74 -21.29 22.74
C SER A 244 -29.88 -21.08 23.75
N ILE A 245 -31.13 -20.95 23.27
CA ILE A 245 -32.31 -20.83 24.13
C ILE A 245 -32.51 -22.12 24.95
N ILE A 246 -32.42 -23.29 24.30
CA ILE A 246 -32.58 -24.59 24.96
C ILE A 246 -31.53 -24.79 26.06
N VAL A 247 -30.26 -24.44 25.79
CA VAL A 247 -29.17 -24.55 26.78
C VAL A 247 -29.44 -23.65 27.98
N THR A 248 -29.93 -22.42 27.77
CA THR A 248 -30.25 -21.52 28.88
C THR A 248 -31.41 -22.01 29.74
N GLU A 249 -32.46 -22.59 29.14
CA GLU A 249 -33.58 -23.16 29.89
C GLU A 249 -33.16 -24.36 30.75
N ILE A 250 -32.32 -25.25 30.20
CA ILE A 250 -31.77 -26.38 30.95
C ILE A 250 -30.92 -25.90 32.13
N MET A 251 -30.10 -24.86 31.93
CA MET A 251 -29.25 -24.31 32.99
C MET A 251 -30.07 -23.68 34.12
N ILE A 252 -31.12 -22.92 33.78
CA ILE A 252 -32.03 -22.33 34.77
C ILE A 252 -32.76 -23.43 35.54
N GLY A 253 -33.26 -24.46 34.84
CA GLY A 253 -33.88 -25.63 35.48
C GLY A 253 -32.93 -26.29 36.47
N PHE A 254 -31.67 -26.53 36.08
CA PHE A 254 -30.67 -27.14 36.95
C PHE A 254 -30.35 -26.30 38.20
N LEU A 255 -30.28 -24.97 38.05
CA LEU A 255 -30.06 -24.04 39.16
C LEU A 255 -31.23 -24.05 40.15
N ILE A 256 -32.47 -24.11 39.67
CA ILE A 256 -33.66 -24.21 40.52
C ILE A 256 -33.64 -25.54 41.29
N THR A 257 -33.33 -26.66 40.62
CA THR A 257 -33.26 -27.98 41.27
C THR A 257 -32.17 -28.02 42.34
N LEU A 258 -30.99 -27.45 42.07
CA LEU A 258 -29.91 -27.32 43.05
C LEU A 258 -30.31 -26.41 44.22
N ALA A 259 -31.01 -25.32 43.97
CA ALA A 259 -31.47 -24.42 45.02
C ALA A 259 -32.51 -25.08 45.93
N ILE A 260 -33.35 -25.96 45.38
CA ILE A 260 -34.33 -26.74 46.16
C ILE A 260 -33.63 -27.84 46.96
N MET A 261 -32.66 -28.57 46.40
CA MET A 261 -31.90 -29.61 47.12
C MET A 261 -31.00 -29.06 48.24
N ARG A 262 -30.64 -27.78 48.18
CA ARG A 262 -29.79 -27.13 49.20
C ARG A 262 -30.58 -26.58 50.40
N ARG A 263 -31.91 -26.71 50.37
CA ARG A 263 -32.86 -26.33 51.42
C ARG A 263 -33.34 -27.58 52.16
#